data_AF-A0A853BUP6-F1
#
_entry.id   AF-A0A853BUP6-F1
#
_cell.length_a   1.000
_cell.length_b   1.000
_cell.length_c   1.000
_cell.angle_alpha   90.00
_cell.angle_beta   90.00
_cell.angle_gamma   90.00
#
_symmetry.space_group_name_H-M   'P 1'
#
loop_
_entity.id
_entity.type
_entity.pdbx_description
1 polymer ?
#
loop_
_entity_poly.entity_id
_entity_poly.type
_entity_poly.pdbx_seq_one_letter_code
_entity_poly.pdbx_strand_id
1 'polypeptide(L)'
;MEPAGRPCRLVVCRGCCCGTRKKVPGVDHAAQLARLRGLRDGLGRDVPVRTSTCLGVCFQANVVVVQPSSEGRARGGRPVWLGEFTEDRMVDDLQDWIAEGGPGAAPLPEALAGHLTSKDAKKPKKAKKKAKDKTAKKDRKAKKAKKAAKAEKERRRSGQRPAPGAPGGTKKDRKDKKDKKRKKKDRR
;
A
#
# COMPACT_ATOMS: atom_id res chain seq x y z
N MET A 1 36.53 17.04 -24.55
CA MET A 1 35.23 16.36 -24.37
C MET A 1 35.36 15.53 -23.10
N GLU A 2 34.88 16.04 -21.95
CA GLU A 2 34.96 15.27 -20.72
C GLU A 2 34.14 13.98 -20.86
N PRO A 3 34.66 12.82 -20.40
CA PRO A 3 33.91 11.58 -20.49
C PRO A 3 32.64 11.76 -19.65
N ALA A 4 31.48 11.74 -20.33
CA ALA A 4 30.20 11.82 -19.66
C ALA A 4 30.15 10.72 -18.60
N GLY A 5 30.07 11.13 -17.32
CA GLY A 5 30.11 10.23 -16.18
C GLY A 5 29.05 9.14 -16.26
N ARG A 6 29.20 8.06 -15.48
CA ARG A 6 28.26 6.93 -15.48
C ARG A 6 26.85 7.40 -15.12
N PRO A 7 25.80 6.92 -15.81
CA PRO A 7 24.42 7.25 -15.49
C PRO A 7 24.01 6.65 -14.14
N CYS A 8 22.82 7.05 -13.67
CA CYS A 8 22.13 6.35 -12.59
C CYS A 8 21.91 4.88 -12.95
N ARG A 9 21.80 4.01 -11.94
CA ARG A 9 21.50 2.58 -12.14
C ARG A 9 20.40 2.14 -11.19
N LEU A 10 19.57 1.21 -11.62
CA LEU A 10 18.46 0.70 -10.82
C LEU A 10 18.70 -0.75 -10.43
N VAL A 11 18.36 -1.08 -9.18
CA VAL A 11 18.27 -2.47 -8.70
C VAL A 11 16.85 -2.71 -8.19
N VAL A 12 16.15 -3.66 -8.78
CA VAL A 12 14.75 -3.97 -8.47
C VAL A 12 14.64 -5.32 -7.78
N CYS A 13 14.00 -5.37 -6.61
CA CYS A 13 13.77 -6.62 -5.89
C CYS A 13 12.62 -7.42 -6.54
N ARG A 14 12.92 -8.63 -7.01
CA ARG A 14 11.97 -9.51 -7.73
C ARG A 14 11.98 -10.98 -7.25
N GLY A 15 12.37 -11.23 -6.01
CA GLY A 15 12.27 -12.59 -5.44
C GLY A 15 10.96 -12.92 -4.76
N CYS A 16 10.97 -13.97 -3.95
CA CYS A 16 9.77 -14.61 -3.41
C CYS A 16 8.81 -13.68 -2.63
N CYS A 17 9.32 -12.60 -2.04
CA CYS A 17 8.54 -11.66 -1.22
C CYS A 17 8.11 -10.38 -1.96
N CYS A 18 8.80 -9.97 -3.02
CA CYS A 18 8.59 -8.70 -3.73
C CYS A 18 8.31 -8.97 -5.21
N GLY A 19 7.32 -8.29 -5.80
CA GLY A 19 6.95 -8.55 -7.19
C GLY A 19 6.00 -9.73 -7.38
N THR A 20 5.26 -10.12 -6.34
CA THR A 20 4.24 -11.18 -6.43
C THR A 20 2.84 -10.62 -6.19
N ARG A 21 1.86 -11.09 -6.98
CA ARG A 21 0.43 -10.77 -6.81
C ARG A 21 -0.09 -11.06 -5.40
N LYS A 22 0.53 -11.99 -4.68
CA LYS A 22 0.19 -12.32 -3.30
C LYS A 22 0.55 -11.19 -2.34
N LYS A 23 1.70 -10.54 -2.54
CA LYS A 23 2.16 -9.43 -1.70
C LYS A 23 1.48 -8.13 -2.10
N VAL A 24 1.35 -7.86 -3.40
CA VAL A 24 0.69 -6.68 -3.94
C VAL A 24 -0.33 -7.10 -5.02
N PRO A 25 -1.59 -7.30 -4.63
CA PRO A 25 -2.65 -7.56 -5.60
C PRO A 25 -2.89 -6.34 -6.49
N GLY A 26 -3.20 -6.55 -7.76
CA GLY A 26 -3.60 -5.49 -8.70
C GLY A 26 -2.45 -4.77 -9.40
N VAL A 27 -1.18 -5.05 -9.05
CA VAL A 27 -0.01 -4.48 -9.74
C VAL A 27 0.52 -5.47 -10.77
N ASP A 28 0.69 -5.01 -12.01
CA ASP A 28 1.44 -5.73 -13.03
C ASP A 28 2.93 -5.45 -12.85
N HIS A 29 3.58 -6.34 -12.10
CA HIS A 29 5.00 -6.24 -11.85
C HIS A 29 5.82 -6.42 -13.14
N ALA A 30 5.39 -7.24 -14.09
CA ALA A 30 6.15 -7.49 -15.32
C ALA A 30 6.15 -6.24 -16.20
N ALA A 31 4.98 -5.64 -16.41
CA ALA A 31 4.84 -4.38 -17.13
C ALA A 31 5.65 -3.26 -16.46
N GLN A 32 5.58 -3.14 -15.13
CA GLN A 32 6.37 -2.15 -14.40
C GLN A 32 7.88 -2.35 -14.60
N LEU A 33 8.38 -3.60 -14.62
CA LEU A 33 9.81 -3.86 -14.87
C LEU A 33 10.21 -3.49 -16.29
N ALA A 34 9.35 -3.74 -17.27
CA ALA A 34 9.58 -3.37 -18.65
C ALA A 34 9.68 -1.84 -18.79
N ARG A 35 8.78 -1.09 -18.13
CA ARG A 35 8.84 0.38 -18.08
C ARG A 35 10.14 0.87 -17.44
N LEU A 36 10.53 0.29 -16.29
CA LEU A 36 11.80 0.64 -15.62
C LEU A 36 13.02 0.40 -16.53
N ARG A 37 13.02 -0.66 -17.34
CA ARG A 37 14.09 -0.96 -18.29
C ARG A 37 14.16 0.00 -19.49
N GLY A 38 13.07 0.71 -19.77
CA GLY A 38 13.01 1.73 -20.83
C GLY A 38 13.35 3.14 -20.37
N LEU A 39 13.74 3.32 -19.10
CA LEU A 39 14.10 4.63 -18.57
C LEU A 39 15.38 5.17 -19.18
N ARG A 40 15.41 6.49 -19.38
CA ARG A 40 16.50 7.23 -20.02
C ARG A 40 16.93 8.39 -19.14
N ASP A 41 18.23 8.65 -19.04
CA ASP A 41 18.73 9.82 -18.31
C ASP A 41 18.56 11.12 -19.11
N GLY A 42 18.95 12.26 -18.52
CA GLY A 42 18.82 13.58 -19.16
C GLY A 42 19.68 13.76 -20.41
N LEU A 43 20.62 12.84 -20.65
CA LEU A 43 21.44 12.77 -21.87
C LEU A 43 20.90 11.75 -22.88
N GLY A 44 19.72 11.18 -22.63
CA GLY A 44 19.08 10.20 -23.50
C GLY A 44 19.73 8.82 -23.46
N ARG A 45 20.56 8.49 -22.46
CA ARG A 45 21.21 7.19 -22.31
C ARG A 45 20.31 6.22 -21.55
N ASP A 46 20.37 4.93 -21.88
CA ASP A 46 19.67 3.89 -21.12
C ASP A 46 20.12 3.87 -19.66
N VAL A 47 19.16 3.80 -18.76
CA VAL A 47 19.40 3.59 -17.33
C VAL A 47 19.57 2.08 -17.10
N PRO A 48 20.76 1.59 -16.69
CA PRO A 48 20.96 0.17 -16.48
C PRO A 48 20.10 -0.34 -15.32
N VAL A 49 19.22 -1.30 -15.61
CA VAL A 49 18.35 -1.94 -14.62
C VAL A 49 18.76 -3.40 -14.41
N ARG A 50 19.00 -3.77 -13.15
CA ARG A 50 19.21 -5.16 -12.75
C ARG A 50 18.15 -5.61 -11.76
N THR A 51 17.80 -6.88 -11.81
CA THR A 51 16.92 -7.51 -10.84
C THR A 51 17.73 -8.24 -9.78
N SER A 52 17.34 -8.10 -8.52
CA SER A 52 17.87 -8.89 -7.40
C SER A 52 16.81 -9.86 -6.91
N THR A 53 17.24 -11.04 -6.46
CA THR A 53 16.37 -12.02 -5.80
C THR A 53 15.97 -11.57 -4.40
N CYS A 54 16.79 -10.81 -3.67
CA CYS A 54 16.41 -10.26 -2.37
C CYS A 54 17.23 -9.02 -2.02
N LEU A 55 16.58 -8.03 -1.40
CA LEU A 55 17.24 -6.83 -0.86
C LEU A 55 17.14 -6.73 0.67
N GLY A 56 16.69 -7.79 1.35
CA GLY A 56 16.64 -7.89 2.82
C GLY A 56 15.44 -7.22 3.50
N VAL A 57 14.80 -6.24 2.85
CA VAL A 57 13.65 -5.48 3.40
C VAL A 57 12.29 -6.08 3.01
N CYS A 58 12.12 -7.39 3.18
CA CYS A 58 10.93 -8.14 2.72
C CYS A 58 9.58 -7.68 3.32
N PHE A 59 9.59 -6.84 4.36
CA PHE A 59 8.37 -6.24 4.88
C PHE A 59 7.83 -5.13 3.96
N GLN A 60 8.72 -4.39 3.28
CA GLN A 60 8.37 -3.50 2.18
C GLN A 60 8.00 -4.32 0.94
N ALA A 61 7.07 -3.80 0.13
CA ALA A 61 6.74 -4.39 -1.17
C ALA A 61 7.50 -3.68 -2.29
N ASN A 62 7.77 -4.36 -3.41
CA ASN A 62 8.38 -3.81 -4.63
C ASN A 62 9.51 -2.79 -4.38
N VAL A 63 10.62 -3.24 -3.81
CA VAL A 63 11.73 -2.33 -3.50
C VAL A 63 12.55 -2.02 -4.74
N VAL A 64 12.82 -0.74 -4.98
CA VAL A 64 13.71 -0.22 -6.03
C VAL A 64 14.84 0.56 -5.36
N VAL A 65 16.08 0.31 -5.78
CA VAL A 65 17.25 1.05 -5.31
C VAL A 65 17.82 1.85 -6.47
N VAL A 66 17.89 3.16 -6.28
CA VAL A 66 18.47 4.10 -7.23
C VAL A 66 19.91 4.37 -6.82
N GLN A 67 20.84 3.91 -7.65
CA GLN A 67 22.26 4.17 -7.50
C GLN A 67 22.59 5.53 -8.14
N PRO A 68 23.32 6.41 -7.45
CA PRO A 68 23.72 7.71 -7.99
C PRO A 68 24.56 7.56 -9.26
N SER A 69 24.48 8.57 -10.13
CA SER A 69 25.38 8.79 -11.26
C SER A 69 26.80 9.11 -10.78
N SER A 70 27.77 9.25 -11.70
CA SER A 70 29.10 9.74 -11.32
C SER A 70 29.04 11.14 -10.70
N GLU A 71 28.26 12.04 -11.30
CA GLU A 71 28.06 13.39 -10.79
C GLU A 71 27.36 13.39 -9.43
N GLY A 72 26.27 12.62 -9.30
CA GLY A 72 25.56 12.49 -8.03
C GLY A 72 26.48 11.99 -6.92
N ARG A 73 27.38 11.04 -7.19
CA ARG A 73 28.39 10.59 -6.21
C ARG A 73 29.41 11.68 -5.88
N ALA A 74 29.89 12.43 -6.86
CA ALA A 74 30.84 13.52 -6.62
C ALA A 74 30.26 14.60 -5.70
N ARG A 75 28.94 14.82 -5.77
CA ARG A 75 28.19 15.71 -4.87
C ARG A 75 27.80 15.07 -3.52
N GLY A 76 28.30 13.87 -3.20
CA GLY A 76 28.02 13.17 -1.95
C GLY A 76 26.74 12.32 -1.95
N GLY A 77 26.10 12.14 -3.12
CA GLY A 77 24.91 11.33 -3.29
C GLY A 77 25.13 9.86 -2.89
N ARG A 78 24.17 9.31 -2.16
CA ARG A 78 24.15 7.91 -1.72
C ARG A 78 23.01 7.15 -2.39
N PRO A 79 23.05 5.80 -2.41
CA PRO A 79 21.94 5.01 -2.95
C PRO A 79 20.64 5.28 -2.20
N VAL A 80 19.58 5.58 -2.93
CA VAL A 80 18.24 5.82 -2.38
C VAL A 80 17.41 4.56 -2.53
N TRP A 81 16.73 4.17 -1.46
CA TRP A 81 15.90 2.98 -1.41
C TRP A 81 14.43 3.40 -1.38
N LEU A 82 13.65 2.93 -2.34
CA LEU A 82 12.22 3.17 -2.45
C LEU A 82 11.47 1.86 -2.19
N GLY A 83 10.57 1.87 -1.22
CA GLY A 83 9.65 0.78 -0.90
C GLY A 83 8.22 1.11 -1.28
N GLU A 84 7.38 0.08 -1.37
CA GLU A 84 5.98 0.20 -1.83
C GLU A 84 5.89 0.86 -3.22
N PHE A 85 6.86 0.59 -4.09
CA PHE A 85 6.92 1.15 -5.44
C PHE A 85 5.94 0.41 -6.36
N THR A 86 4.68 0.83 -6.36
CA THR A 86 3.57 0.04 -6.93
C THR A 86 2.77 0.75 -8.01
N GLU A 87 2.86 2.07 -8.11
CA GLU A 87 2.02 2.87 -9.01
C GLU A 87 2.80 3.28 -10.25
N ASP A 88 2.09 3.41 -11.38
CA ASP A 88 2.70 3.82 -12.64
C ASP A 88 3.24 5.24 -12.61
N ARG A 89 2.56 6.15 -11.89
CA ARG A 89 3.01 7.53 -11.70
C ARG A 89 4.39 7.61 -11.02
N MET A 90 4.67 6.70 -10.08
CA MET A 90 5.99 6.67 -9.44
C MET A 90 7.12 6.35 -10.44
N VAL A 91 6.82 5.61 -11.51
CA VAL A 91 7.80 5.34 -12.57
C VAL A 91 8.07 6.61 -13.37
N ASP A 92 7.04 7.43 -13.61
CA ASP A 92 7.17 8.72 -14.28
C ASP A 92 7.97 9.71 -13.40
N ASP A 93 7.61 9.83 -12.11
CA ASP A 93 8.35 10.66 -11.15
C ASP A 93 9.82 10.22 -11.03
N LEU A 94 10.08 8.90 -11.11
CA LEU A 94 11.44 8.35 -11.10
C LEU A 94 12.19 8.67 -12.40
N GLN A 95 11.51 8.63 -13.55
CA GLN A 95 12.09 9.00 -14.83
C GLN A 95 12.54 10.46 -14.83
N ASP A 96 11.66 11.36 -14.41
CA ASP A 96 11.93 12.79 -14.35
C ASP A 96 13.09 13.08 -13.39
N TRP A 97 13.10 12.45 -12.22
CA TRP A 97 14.20 12.61 -11.27
C TRP A 97 15.54 12.09 -11.80
N ILE A 98 15.55 10.97 -12.53
CA ILE A 98 16.78 10.46 -13.17
C ILE A 98 17.21 11.38 -14.32
N ALA A 99 16.27 11.97 -15.05
CA ALA A 99 16.56 12.93 -16.09
C ALA A 99 17.25 14.19 -15.52
N GLU A 100 16.86 14.62 -14.33
CA GLU A 100 17.53 15.69 -13.57
C GLU A 100 18.87 15.27 -12.92
N GLY A 101 19.30 14.02 -13.10
CA GLY A 101 20.58 13.50 -12.62
C GLY A 101 20.49 12.63 -11.35
N GLY A 102 19.31 12.53 -10.74
CA GLY A 102 18.99 11.59 -9.67
C GLY A 102 19.68 11.88 -8.33
N PRO A 103 19.93 10.84 -7.50
CA PRO A 103 20.41 11.02 -6.13
C PRO A 103 21.70 11.85 -6.01
N GLY A 104 21.64 12.93 -5.26
CA GLY A 104 22.76 13.85 -4.98
C GLY A 104 22.97 14.93 -6.04
N ALA A 105 22.42 14.79 -7.25
CA ALA A 105 22.41 15.83 -8.28
C ALA A 105 21.12 16.65 -8.24
N ALA A 106 19.97 15.98 -8.06
CA ALA A 106 18.66 16.58 -7.92
C ALA A 106 18.00 16.24 -6.56
N PRO A 107 17.17 17.14 -5.99
CA PRO A 107 16.42 16.86 -4.78
C PRO A 107 15.45 15.69 -5.01
N LEU A 108 15.13 14.95 -3.94
CA LEU A 108 14.15 13.87 -4.04
C LEU A 108 12.74 14.44 -4.28
N PRO A 109 11.98 13.95 -5.28
CA PRO A 109 10.61 14.37 -5.49
C PRO A 109 9.72 14.08 -4.28
N GLU A 110 8.83 15.01 -3.94
CA GLU A 110 7.90 14.86 -2.82
C GLU A 110 7.01 13.61 -2.97
N ALA A 111 6.60 13.29 -4.21
CA ALA A 111 5.83 12.10 -4.54
C ALA A 111 6.53 10.79 -4.11
N LEU A 112 7.87 10.75 -4.12
CA LEU A 112 8.67 9.58 -3.75
C LEU A 112 9.12 9.61 -2.28
N ALA A 113 8.98 10.74 -1.59
CA ALA A 113 9.45 10.90 -0.21
C ALA A 113 8.76 9.94 0.77
N GLY A 114 7.45 9.70 0.59
CA GLY A 114 6.67 8.74 1.39
C GLY A 114 7.10 7.28 1.22
N HIS A 115 7.87 6.99 0.18
CA HIS A 115 8.36 5.66 -0.18
C HIS A 115 9.81 5.42 0.25
N LEU A 116 10.46 6.41 0.86
CA LEU A 116 11.83 6.25 1.34
C LEU A 116 11.94 5.13 2.37
N THR A 117 12.89 4.24 2.13
CA THR A 117 13.28 3.20 3.07
C THR A 117 14.81 3.11 3.16
N SER A 118 15.33 2.10 3.85
CA SER A 118 16.77 1.86 3.93
C SER A 118 17.05 0.37 4.00
N LYS A 119 18.26 -0.04 3.64
CA LYS A 119 18.71 -1.44 3.78
C LYS A 119 18.47 -1.99 5.18
N ASP A 120 18.68 -1.14 6.19
CA ASP A 120 18.59 -1.50 7.61
C ASP A 120 17.22 -1.17 8.22
N ALA A 121 16.23 -0.82 7.38
CA ALA A 121 14.91 -0.47 7.85
C ALA A 121 14.33 -1.65 8.63
N LYS A 122 13.92 -1.38 9.87
CA LYS A 122 13.29 -2.37 10.74
C LYS A 122 11.79 -2.30 10.52
N LYS A 123 11.15 -3.47 10.38
CA LYS A 123 9.69 -3.54 10.31
C LYS A 123 9.10 -2.77 11.50
N PRO A 124 8.24 -1.76 11.26
CA PRO A 124 7.69 -0.97 12.34
C PRO A 124 6.99 -1.93 13.31
N LYS A 125 7.46 -1.96 14.56
CA LYS A 125 6.75 -2.64 15.64
C LYS A 125 5.38 -2.00 15.68
N LYS A 126 4.30 -2.76 15.40
CA LYS A 126 2.93 -2.24 15.44
C LYS A 126 2.80 -1.39 16.69
N ALA A 127 2.67 -0.07 16.54
CA ALA A 127 2.37 0.79 17.67
C ALA A 127 1.11 0.18 18.29
N LYS A 128 1.19 -0.26 19.55
CA LYS A 128 0.00 -0.64 20.31
C LYS A 128 -0.91 0.57 20.18
N LYS A 129 -1.98 0.44 19.38
CA LYS A 129 -2.95 1.49 19.12
C LYS A 129 -3.23 2.18 20.45
N LYS A 130 -2.72 3.41 20.65
CA LYS A 130 -2.77 4.07 21.97
C LYS A 130 -4.20 3.98 22.45
N ALA A 131 -4.39 3.47 23.67
CA ALA A 131 -5.70 3.13 24.25
C ALA A 131 -6.74 4.27 24.11
N LYS A 132 -6.27 5.51 23.97
CA LYS A 132 -7.06 6.73 23.72
C LYS A 132 -8.05 6.62 22.55
N ASP A 133 -7.67 6.03 21.42
CA ASP A 133 -8.55 5.93 20.23
C ASP A 133 -9.63 4.84 20.38
N LYS A 134 -9.35 3.78 21.17
CA LYS A 134 -10.31 2.72 21.48
C LYS A 134 -11.36 3.19 22.49
N THR A 135 -10.96 3.97 23.49
CA THR A 135 -11.88 4.57 24.47
C THR A 135 -12.85 5.54 23.78
N ALA A 136 -12.33 6.49 22.99
CA ALA A 136 -13.17 7.43 22.24
C ALA A 136 -14.18 6.75 21.30
N LYS A 137 -13.78 5.66 20.61
CA LYS A 137 -14.69 4.87 19.76
C LYS A 137 -15.74 4.08 20.56
N LYS A 138 -15.39 3.58 21.74
CA LYS A 138 -16.31 2.87 22.66
C LYS A 138 -17.34 3.83 23.26
N ASP A 139 -16.91 5.02 23.67
CA ASP A 139 -17.79 6.06 24.22
C ASP A 139 -18.78 6.59 23.18
N ARG A 140 -18.33 6.83 21.94
CA ARG A 140 -19.24 7.20 20.84
C ARG A 140 -20.28 6.12 20.56
N LYS A 141 -19.90 4.83 20.61
CA LYS A 141 -20.83 3.71 20.41
C LYS A 141 -21.83 3.58 21.56
N ALA A 142 -21.38 3.77 22.80
CA ALA A 142 -22.24 3.76 23.98
C ALA A 142 -23.22 4.94 24.00
N LYS A 143 -22.77 6.16 23.65
CA LYS A 143 -23.64 7.34 23.50
C LYS A 143 -24.70 7.13 22.41
N LYS A 144 -24.34 6.53 21.27
CA LYS A 144 -25.29 6.23 20.19
C LYS A 144 -26.35 5.21 20.62
N ALA A 145 -25.96 4.18 21.37
CA ALA A 145 -26.90 3.19 21.90
C ALA A 145 -27.86 3.79 22.94
N LYS A 146 -27.35 4.63 23.86
CA LYS A 146 -28.20 5.33 24.84
C LYS A 146 -29.17 6.30 24.17
N LYS A 147 -28.75 7.02 23.13
CA LYS A 147 -29.63 7.92 22.36
C LYS A 147 -30.73 7.16 21.64
N ALA A 148 -30.42 5.99 21.06
CA ALA A 148 -31.41 5.13 20.42
C ALA A 148 -32.44 4.58 21.42
N ALA A 149 -31.99 4.12 22.60
CA ALA A 149 -32.88 3.62 23.65
C ALA A 149 -33.80 4.71 24.24
N LYS A 150 -33.28 5.94 24.41
CA LYS A 150 -34.09 7.07 24.86
C LYS A 150 -35.16 7.44 23.82
N ALA A 151 -34.80 7.50 22.54
CA ALA A 151 -35.74 7.78 21.47
C ALA A 151 -36.86 6.71 21.38
N GLU A 152 -36.52 5.43 21.59
CA GLU A 152 -37.54 4.37 21.64
C GLU A 152 -38.48 4.50 22.85
N LYS A 153 -37.94 4.84 24.04
CA LYS A 153 -38.74 5.04 25.25
C LYS A 153 -39.66 6.27 25.12
N GLU A 154 -39.20 7.34 24.49
CA GLU A 154 -40.00 8.55 24.24
C GLU A 154 -41.14 8.26 23.27
N ARG A 155 -40.88 7.53 22.18
CA ARG A 155 -41.91 7.06 21.22
C ARG A 155 -42.97 6.17 21.88
N ARG A 156 -42.57 5.31 22.83
CA ARG A 156 -43.51 4.48 23.59
C ARG A 156 -44.38 5.29 24.56
N ARG A 157 -43.83 6.38 25.12
CA ARG A 157 -44.50 7.23 26.11
C ARG A 157 -45.43 8.27 25.46
N SER A 158 -45.13 8.70 24.23
CA SER A 158 -45.98 9.62 23.45
C SER A 158 -47.16 8.94 22.75
N GLY A 159 -47.45 7.66 23.03
CA GLY A 159 -48.66 6.98 22.56
C GLY A 159 -48.79 6.78 21.05
N GLN A 160 -47.71 6.97 20.27
CA GLN A 160 -47.72 6.67 18.83
C GLN A 160 -47.66 5.15 18.62
N ARG A 161 -48.84 4.53 18.69
CA ARG A 161 -49.08 3.15 18.26
C ARG A 161 -48.83 3.08 16.75
N PRO A 162 -47.94 2.22 16.22
CA PRO A 162 -48.07 1.85 14.82
C PRO A 162 -49.45 1.20 14.63
N ALA A 163 -50.14 1.57 13.55
CA ALA A 163 -51.46 1.03 13.21
C ALA A 163 -51.43 -0.51 13.13
N PRO A 164 -52.45 -1.23 13.62
CA PRO A 164 -52.51 -2.69 13.51
C PRO A 164 -53.05 -3.10 12.14
N GLY A 165 -52.33 -3.97 11.42
CA GLY A 165 -52.76 -4.53 10.13
C GLY A 165 -51.83 -5.63 9.58
N ALA A 166 -51.95 -6.84 10.16
CA ALA A 166 -51.79 -8.22 9.60
C ALA A 166 -50.51 -8.67 8.81
N PRO A 167 -50.29 -10.00 8.65
CA PRO A 167 -49.86 -10.99 9.64
C PRO A 167 -48.35 -11.36 9.44
N GLY A 168 -47.57 -11.68 10.47
CA GLY A 168 -47.48 -13.03 11.03
C GLY A 168 -46.28 -13.81 10.46
N GLY A 169 -45.08 -13.62 11.03
CA GLY A 169 -43.87 -14.34 10.63
C GLY A 169 -42.89 -14.51 11.81
N THR A 170 -43.23 -15.38 12.74
CA THR A 170 -42.44 -15.72 13.92
C THR A 170 -41.13 -16.43 13.58
N LYS A 171 -40.12 -16.18 14.41
CA LYS A 171 -38.78 -16.76 14.44
C LYS A 171 -38.79 -18.31 14.48
N LYS A 172 -39.07 -19.00 13.37
CA LYS A 172 -38.83 -20.45 13.22
C LYS A 172 -37.94 -20.81 12.03
N ASP A 173 -37.51 -19.87 11.18
CA ASP A 173 -36.73 -20.20 9.97
C ASP A 173 -35.23 -19.88 10.01
N ARG A 174 -34.68 -19.59 11.20
CA ARG A 174 -33.22 -19.41 11.37
C ARG A 174 -32.45 -20.72 11.62
N LYS A 175 -33.16 -21.84 11.80
CA LYS A 175 -32.55 -23.17 12.02
C LYS A 175 -32.36 -23.97 10.72
N ASP A 176 -33.18 -23.73 9.68
CA ASP A 176 -33.16 -24.53 8.44
C ASP A 176 -32.17 -24.09 7.34
N LYS A 177 -31.59 -22.88 7.38
CA LYS A 177 -30.55 -22.47 6.41
C LYS A 177 -29.14 -22.96 6.76
N LYS A 178 -28.92 -23.47 7.97
CA LYS A 178 -27.61 -24.01 8.40
C LYS A 178 -27.38 -25.44 7.89
N ASP A 179 -28.44 -26.21 7.63
CA ASP A 179 -28.35 -27.61 7.20
C ASP A 179 -28.27 -27.82 5.68
N LYS A 180 -28.74 -26.87 4.84
CA LYS A 180 -28.66 -27.01 3.38
C LYS A 180 -27.30 -26.69 2.74
N LYS A 181 -26.37 -26.02 3.42
CA LYS A 181 -25.03 -25.70 2.84
C LYS A 181 -23.98 -26.78 3.10
N ARG A 182 -24.21 -27.69 4.07
CA ARG A 182 -23.34 -28.86 4.30
C ARG A 182 -23.50 -29.93 3.22
N LYS A 183 -24.72 -30.16 2.69
CA LYS A 183 -24.95 -31.16 1.63
C LYS A 183 -24.51 -30.77 0.20
N LYS A 184 -24.04 -29.54 -0.05
CA LYS A 184 -23.52 -29.14 -1.38
C LYS A 184 -21.98 -29.19 -1.48
N LYS A 185 -21.28 -29.60 -0.42
CA LYS A 185 -19.82 -29.68 -0.39
C LYS A 185 -19.26 -31.10 -0.60
N ASP A 186 -20.12 -32.13 -0.62
CA ASP A 186 -19.74 -33.55 -0.75
C ASP A 186 -20.09 -34.17 -2.12
N ARG A 187 -20.31 -33.36 -3.17
CA ARG A 187 -20.54 -33.83 -4.55
C ARG A 187 -19.80 -33.00 -5.61
N ARG A 188 -18.51 -32.80 -5.41
CA ARG A 188 -17.61 -32.42 -6.52
C ARG A 188 -16.19 -32.87 -6.24
#